data_AF-A0A068NLW5-F1
#
_entry.id   AF-A0A068NLW5-F1
#
_cell.length_a   1.000
_cell.length_b   1.000
_cell.length_c   1.000
_cell.angle_alpha   90.00
_cell.angle_beta   90.00
_cell.angle_gamma   90.00
#
_symmetry.space_group_name_H-M   'P 1'
#
loop_
_entity.id
_entity.type
_entity.pdbx_description
1 polymer ?
#
loop_
_entity_poly.entity_id
_entity_poly.type
_entity_poly.pdbx_seq_one_letter_code
_entity_poly.pdbx_strand_id
1 'polypeptide(L)'
;MNLFTLVNEGKEMKVEAGPLLWILIFAWIVVMALRFHQASSRMRVSKVKVKFPFDIGEVELEVDERERQAAWSLYIELMTRISTQPLEPGSGSDKVALNSLYALYGTSRELLKSAPPATQGENLSFGEVAIKMLNGSLRAFLAKWHIQLEGDQLPSAQHEVFRTELAALQRDLRLTADNLAILAKRS
;
A
#
# COMPACT_ATOMS: atom_id res chain seq x y z
N MET A 1 -23.12 -41.72 -21.56
CA MET A 1 -22.48 -40.69 -22.41
C MET A 1 -21.03 -41.13 -22.54
N ASN A 2 -20.44 -41.11 -23.74
CA ASN A 2 -19.17 -41.81 -23.99
C ASN A 2 -18.00 -40.82 -24.16
N LEU A 3 -16.80 -41.25 -23.77
CA LEU A 3 -15.57 -40.47 -23.90
C LEU A 3 -15.09 -40.41 -25.37
N PHE A 4 -15.42 -41.45 -26.13
CA PHE A 4 -15.13 -41.58 -27.55
C PHE A 4 -16.35 -42.13 -28.27
N THR A 5 -16.54 -41.71 -29.52
CA THR A 5 -17.55 -42.23 -30.42
C THR A 5 -16.85 -42.90 -31.60
N LEU A 6 -17.27 -44.12 -31.92
CA LEU A 6 -16.79 -44.84 -33.09
C LEU A 6 -17.70 -44.46 -34.26
N VAL A 7 -17.14 -43.77 -35.25
CA VAL A 7 -17.83 -43.43 -36.49
C VAL A 7 -17.34 -44.39 -37.56
N ASN A 8 -18.27 -45.15 -38.13
CA ASN A 8 -17.96 -46.15 -39.16
C ASN A 8 -18.16 -45.52 -40.55
N GLU A 9 -17.09 -45.35 -41.30
CA GLU A 9 -17.10 -44.88 -42.69
C GLU A 9 -16.76 -46.04 -43.65
N GLY A 10 -17.49 -47.14 -43.55
CA GLY A 10 -17.52 -48.22 -44.54
C GLY A 10 -16.32 -49.18 -44.52
N LYS A 11 -15.09 -48.68 -44.72
CA LYS A 11 -13.85 -49.49 -44.70
C LYS A 11 -12.91 -49.19 -43.53
N GLU A 12 -13.15 -48.10 -42.80
CA GLU A 12 -12.33 -47.69 -41.66
C GLU A 12 -13.21 -47.26 -40.48
N MET A 13 -12.75 -47.60 -39.28
CA MET A 13 -13.37 -47.17 -38.02
C MET A 13 -12.59 -45.96 -37.51
N LYS A 14 -13.22 -44.78 -37.50
CA LYS A 14 -12.62 -43.56 -36.95
C LYS A 14 -13.07 -43.38 -35.50
N VAL A 15 -12.12 -43.07 -34.63
CA VAL A 15 -12.38 -42.74 -33.22
C VAL A 15 -12.46 -41.23 -33.12
N GLU A 16 -13.63 -40.71 -32.78
CA GLU A 16 -13.85 -39.29 -32.53
C GLU A 16 -14.01 -39.02 -31.03
N ALA A 17 -13.63 -37.81 -30.60
CA ALA A 17 -13.81 -37.38 -29.23
C ALA A 17 -15.31 -37.26 -28.92
N GLY A 18 -15.79 -38.04 -27.95
CA GLY A 18 -17.18 -38.04 -27.55
C GLY A 18 -17.55 -36.78 -26.76
N PRO A 19 -18.85 -36.45 -26.64
CA PRO A 19 -19.32 -35.23 -25.97
C PRO A 19 -18.84 -35.07 -24.53
N LEU A 20 -18.61 -36.16 -23.80
CA LEU A 20 -18.06 -36.09 -22.44
C LEU A 20 -16.62 -35.54 -22.41
N LEU A 21 -15.80 -35.89 -23.39
CA LEU A 21 -14.40 -35.46 -23.44
C LEU A 21 -14.33 -33.93 -23.58
N TRP A 22 -15.19 -33.35 -24.44
CA TRP A 22 -15.34 -31.92 -24.59
C TRP A 22 -15.86 -31.21 -23.33
N ILE A 23 -16.81 -31.81 -22.62
CA ILE A 23 -17.31 -31.27 -21.34
C ILE A 23 -16.20 -31.25 -20.28
N LEU A 24 -15.39 -32.31 -20.20
CA LEU A 24 -14.27 -32.38 -19.26
C LEU A 24 -13.18 -31.36 -19.60
N ILE A 25 -12.86 -31.17 -20.88
CA ILE A 25 -11.93 -30.12 -21.34
C ILE A 25 -12.47 -28.74 -20.97
N PHE A 26 -13.75 -28.47 -21.24
CA PHE A 26 -14.36 -27.18 -20.91
C PHE A 26 -14.38 -26.92 -19.40
N ALA A 27 -14.76 -27.92 -18.60
CA ALA A 27 -14.71 -27.82 -17.14
C ALA A 27 -13.29 -27.56 -16.63
N TRP A 28 -12.29 -28.21 -17.21
CA TRP A 28 -10.88 -27.98 -16.89
C TRP A 28 -10.42 -26.56 -17.26
N ILE A 29 -10.80 -26.06 -18.43
CA ILE A 29 -10.52 -24.68 -18.86
C ILE A 29 -11.19 -23.68 -17.92
N VAL A 30 -12.45 -23.89 -17.51
CA VAL A 30 -13.14 -23.01 -16.57
C VAL A 30 -12.45 -23.03 -15.20
N VAL A 31 -12.08 -24.21 -14.69
CA VAL A 31 -11.32 -24.33 -13.44
C VAL A 31 -9.97 -23.62 -13.56
N MET A 32 -9.28 -23.76 -14.68
CA MET A 32 -7.99 -23.10 -14.94
C MET A 32 -8.15 -21.59 -15.08
N ALA A 33 -9.23 -21.10 -15.72
CA ALA A 33 -9.54 -19.68 -15.83
C ALA A 33 -9.90 -19.08 -14.46
N LEU A 34 -10.65 -19.80 -13.62
CA LEU A 34 -10.94 -19.39 -12.24
C LEU A 34 -9.67 -19.37 -11.39
N ARG A 35 -8.80 -20.39 -11.52
CA ARG A 35 -7.47 -20.43 -10.88
C ARG A 35 -6.57 -19.30 -11.37
N PHE A 36 -6.60 -18.97 -12.66
CA PHE A 36 -5.82 -17.89 -13.25
C PHE A 36 -6.36 -16.52 -12.84
N HIS A 37 -7.68 -16.32 -12.77
CA HIS A 37 -8.28 -15.10 -12.26
C HIS A 37 -7.89 -14.89 -10.78
N GLN A 38 -7.95 -15.94 -9.97
CA GLN A 38 -7.55 -15.91 -8.56
C GLN A 38 -6.03 -15.85 -8.36
N ALA A 39 -5.22 -16.30 -9.32
CA ALA A 39 -3.76 -16.20 -9.30
C ALA A 39 -3.24 -14.91 -9.96
N SER A 40 -4.05 -14.22 -10.76
CA SER A 40 -3.67 -12.96 -11.43
C SER A 40 -3.56 -11.79 -10.45
N SER A 41 -4.22 -11.88 -9.29
CA SER A 41 -3.99 -10.98 -8.15
C SER A 41 -2.64 -11.21 -7.45
N ARG A 42 -1.89 -12.27 -7.79
CA ARG A 42 -0.56 -12.57 -7.26
C ARG A 42 0.59 -12.23 -8.22
N MET A 43 0.32 -11.81 -9.45
CA MET A 43 1.38 -11.44 -10.38
C MET A 43 1.86 -10.01 -10.11
N ARG A 44 2.87 -9.92 -9.23
CA ARG A 44 3.68 -8.73 -9.01
C ARG A 44 4.59 -8.53 -10.21
N VAL A 45 4.20 -7.58 -11.06
CA VAL A 45 5.06 -7.08 -12.12
C VAL A 45 6.03 -6.08 -11.50
N SER A 46 7.22 -6.55 -11.12
CA SER A 46 8.24 -5.70 -10.50
C SER A 46 9.02 -4.89 -11.54
N LYS A 47 9.16 -5.42 -12.77
CA LYS A 47 9.57 -4.69 -13.99
C LYS A 47 9.06 -5.45 -15.21
N VAL A 48 8.22 -4.82 -16.04
CA VAL A 48 8.01 -5.31 -17.41
C VAL A 48 8.63 -4.32 -18.36
N LYS A 49 9.62 -4.80 -19.13
CA LYS A 49 10.06 -4.15 -20.37
C LYS A 49 9.17 -4.67 -21.49
N VAL A 50 8.20 -3.86 -21.91
CA VAL A 50 7.39 -4.20 -23.09
C VAL A 50 8.13 -3.71 -24.32
N LYS A 51 8.60 -4.64 -25.16
CA LYS A 51 9.00 -4.32 -26.54
C LYS A 51 7.78 -4.40 -27.42
N PHE A 52 7.34 -3.27 -27.96
CA PHE A 52 6.25 -3.26 -28.93
C PHE A 52 6.76 -3.68 -30.32
N PRO A 53 6.00 -4.47 -31.10
CA PRO A 53 6.35 -4.71 -32.50
C PRO A 53 6.31 -3.39 -33.29
N PHE A 54 7.08 -3.30 -34.38
CA PHE A 54 7.18 -2.12 -35.27
C PHE A 54 7.97 -0.91 -34.73
N ASP A 55 8.94 -1.13 -33.84
CA ASP A 55 9.95 -0.13 -33.41
C ASP A 55 9.38 1.17 -32.79
N ILE A 56 8.18 1.08 -32.23
CA ILE A 56 7.43 2.20 -31.60
C ILE A 56 7.91 2.54 -30.17
N GLY A 57 9.05 2.01 -29.74
CA GLY A 57 9.70 2.30 -28.46
C GLY A 57 9.53 1.24 -27.37
N GLU A 58 10.22 1.44 -26.25
CA GLU A 58 10.17 0.61 -25.05
C GLU A 58 9.49 1.39 -23.91
N VAL A 59 8.61 0.73 -23.15
CA VAL A 59 8.02 1.29 -21.93
C VAL A 59 8.41 0.39 -20.75
N GLU A 60 9.05 0.99 -19.74
CA GLU A 60 9.39 0.33 -18.47
C GLU A 60 8.32 0.67 -17.42
N LEU A 61 7.57 -0.34 -16.97
CA LEU A 61 6.51 -0.16 -15.97
C LEU A 61 7.06 -0.44 -14.54
N GLU A 62 7.16 0.64 -13.74
CA GLU A 62 7.58 0.66 -12.31
C GLU A 62 6.38 0.95 -11.37
N VAL A 63 5.54 -0.05 -11.09
CA VAL A 63 4.38 0.17 -10.21
C VAL A 63 4.73 -0.10 -8.73
N ASP A 64 5.50 -1.15 -8.41
CA ASP A 64 5.88 -1.49 -7.01
C ASP A 64 7.06 -0.63 -6.48
N GLU A 65 7.99 -0.22 -7.35
CA GLU A 65 9.20 0.50 -6.93
C GLU A 65 8.90 1.91 -6.39
N ARG A 66 8.01 2.66 -7.05
CA ARG A 66 7.61 4.00 -6.60
C ARG A 66 6.87 3.97 -5.27
N GLU A 67 6.04 2.95 -5.05
CA GLU A 67 5.35 2.75 -3.78
C GLU A 67 6.33 2.43 -2.65
N ARG A 68 7.29 1.53 -2.91
CA ARG A 68 8.37 1.21 -1.96
C ARG A 68 9.23 2.41 -1.62
N GLN A 69 9.60 3.23 -2.60
CA GLN A 69 10.37 4.45 -2.38
C GLN A 69 9.60 5.47 -1.54
N ALA A 70 8.30 5.64 -1.80
CA ALA A 70 7.45 6.50 -0.99
C ALA A 70 7.30 5.98 0.45
N ALA A 71 7.14 4.66 0.62
CA ALA A 71 7.09 4.02 1.93
C ALA A 71 8.40 4.19 2.71
N TRP A 72 9.54 3.98 2.06
CA TRP A 72 10.85 4.22 2.65
C TRP A 72 11.06 5.68 3.04
N SER A 73 10.68 6.61 2.18
CA SER A 73 10.81 8.04 2.44
C SER A 73 9.97 8.46 3.65
N LEU A 74 8.71 8.01 3.74
CA LEU A 74 7.86 8.33 4.89
C LEU A 74 8.38 7.66 6.17
N TYR A 75 8.92 6.44 6.08
CA TYR A 75 9.57 5.78 7.21
C TYR A 75 10.71 6.63 7.79
N ILE A 76 11.59 7.18 6.93
CA ILE A 76 12.69 8.05 7.37
C ILE A 76 12.16 9.30 8.08
N GLU A 77 11.14 9.95 7.52
CA GLU A 77 10.49 11.11 8.13
C GLU A 77 9.93 10.79 9.52
N LEU A 78 9.32 9.61 9.70
CA LEU A 78 8.76 9.19 10.99
C LEU A 78 9.83 8.79 12.00
N MET A 79 10.96 8.24 11.57
CA MET A 79 12.01 7.78 12.50
C MET A 79 12.99 8.88 12.90
N THR A 80 13.14 9.93 12.10
CA THR A 80 14.20 10.94 12.32
C THR A 80 13.71 12.28 12.84
N ARG A 81 12.40 12.56 12.79
CA ARG A 81 11.86 13.84 13.28
C ARG A 81 11.84 13.90 14.81
N ILE A 82 12.20 15.07 15.33
CA ILE A 82 12.19 15.32 16.78
C ILE A 82 10.80 15.14 17.41
N SER A 83 9.73 15.45 16.69
CA SER A 83 8.35 15.33 17.18
C SER A 83 7.83 13.90 17.24
N THR A 84 8.51 12.94 16.61
CA THR A 84 8.15 11.53 16.65
C THR A 84 8.96 10.75 17.70
N GLN A 85 10.00 11.38 18.25
CA GLN A 85 10.83 10.83 19.32
C GLN A 85 10.35 11.30 20.70
N PRO A 86 10.48 10.45 21.75
CA PRO A 86 10.18 10.87 23.11
C PRO A 86 11.00 12.11 23.49
N LEU A 87 10.33 13.10 24.08
CA LEU A 87 10.99 14.26 24.66
C LEU A 87 11.13 14.04 26.17
N GLU A 88 12.28 14.41 26.75
CA GLU A 88 12.47 14.31 28.20
C GLU A 88 11.51 15.27 28.92
N PRO A 89 11.01 14.91 30.12
CA PRO A 89 10.19 15.79 30.92
C PRO A 89 10.86 17.16 31.12
N GLY A 90 10.14 18.24 30.82
CA GLY A 90 10.66 19.62 30.93
C GLY A 90 11.55 20.08 29.77
N SER A 91 11.77 19.26 28.73
CA SER A 91 12.57 19.62 27.56
C SER A 91 11.74 19.82 26.29
N GLY A 92 12.14 20.75 25.44
CA GLY A 92 11.52 21.00 24.13
C GLY A 92 10.25 21.85 24.18
N SER A 93 10.01 22.59 23.09
CA SER A 93 8.87 23.50 22.93
C SER A 93 7.68 22.80 22.29
N ASP A 94 6.48 23.04 22.82
CA ASP A 94 5.23 22.52 22.27
C ASP A 94 5.01 23.02 20.83
N LYS A 95 5.34 24.30 20.60
CA LYS A 95 5.29 24.92 19.26
C LYS A 95 6.22 24.24 18.27
N VAL A 96 7.45 23.95 18.68
CA VAL A 96 8.42 23.26 17.81
C VAL A 96 7.94 21.85 17.47
N ALA A 97 7.42 21.12 18.47
CA ALA A 97 6.84 19.80 18.24
C ALA A 97 5.65 19.87 17.27
N LEU A 98 4.73 20.82 17.47
CA LEU A 98 3.55 21.00 16.63
C LEU A 98 3.93 21.40 15.20
N ASN A 99 4.87 22.32 15.02
CA ASN A 99 5.39 22.72 13.72
C ASN A 99 6.04 21.55 12.97
N SER A 100 6.80 20.71 13.68
CA SER A 100 7.38 19.49 13.09
C SER A 100 6.30 18.49 12.65
N LEU A 101 5.21 18.33 13.41
CA LEU A 101 4.06 17.49 13.02
C LEU A 101 3.29 18.08 11.83
N TYR A 102 3.13 19.40 11.75
CA TYR A 102 2.51 20.07 10.60
C TYR A 102 3.36 19.89 9.33
N ALA A 103 4.68 20.05 9.44
CA ALA A 103 5.61 19.78 8.35
C ALA A 103 5.59 18.30 7.91
N LEU A 104 5.48 17.36 8.85
CA LEU A 104 5.28 15.94 8.56
C LEU A 104 3.98 15.70 7.80
N TYR A 105 2.88 16.34 8.20
CA TYR A 105 1.58 16.24 7.50
C TYR A 105 1.71 16.69 6.04
N GLY A 106 2.37 17.83 5.80
CA GLY A 106 2.66 18.32 4.44
C GLY A 106 3.52 17.36 3.63
N THR A 107 4.65 16.93 4.19
CA THR A 107 5.60 16.01 3.53
C THR A 107 4.94 14.69 3.16
N SER A 108 4.15 14.13 4.08
CA SER A 108 3.40 12.89 3.85
C SER A 108 2.41 13.01 2.69
N ARG A 109 1.76 14.19 2.53
CA ARG A 109 0.84 14.44 1.41
C ARG A 109 1.57 14.54 0.08
N GLU A 110 2.76 15.13 0.03
CA GLU A 110 3.57 15.16 -1.18
C GLU A 110 4.07 13.76 -1.57
N LEU A 111 4.51 12.96 -0.60
CA LEU A 111 4.85 11.56 -0.83
C LEU A 111 3.64 10.76 -1.35
N LEU A 112 2.45 10.98 -0.78
CA LEU A 112 1.20 10.35 -1.24
C LEU A 112 0.85 10.72 -2.68
N LYS A 113 1.05 11.98 -3.10
CA LYS A 113 0.82 12.41 -4.49
C LYS A 113 1.84 11.83 -5.47
N SER A 114 3.07 11.58 -5.01
CA SER A 114 4.14 11.01 -5.82
C SER A 114 4.03 9.49 -6.00
N ALA A 115 3.36 8.82 -5.05
CA ALA A 115 3.12 7.39 -5.09
C ALA A 115 2.00 7.04 -6.08
N PRO A 116 2.01 5.82 -6.66
CA PRO A 116 0.88 5.34 -7.44
C PRO A 116 -0.40 5.31 -6.58
N PRO A 117 -1.59 5.39 -7.22
CA PRO A 117 -2.85 5.26 -6.51
C PRO A 117 -2.89 3.98 -5.68
N ALA A 118 -3.50 4.04 -4.49
CA ALA A 118 -3.75 2.85 -3.69
C ALA A 118 -4.52 1.82 -4.53
N THR A 119 -3.87 0.69 -4.85
CA THR A 119 -4.53 -0.41 -5.55
C THR A 119 -5.40 -1.15 -4.56
N GLN A 120 -6.71 -1.24 -4.82
CA GLN A 120 -7.58 -2.11 -4.02
C GLN A 120 -7.17 -3.56 -4.27
N GLY A 121 -6.66 -4.22 -3.23
CA GLY A 121 -6.22 -5.61 -3.27
C GLY A 121 -6.21 -6.22 -1.87
N GLU A 122 -5.83 -7.50 -1.76
CA GLU A 122 -5.77 -8.21 -0.47
C GLU A 122 -4.67 -7.67 0.48
N ASN A 123 -3.79 -6.81 -0.01
CA ASN A 123 -2.64 -6.29 0.71
C ASN A 123 -2.78 -4.81 1.03
N LEU A 124 -2.33 -4.42 2.23
CA LEU A 124 -2.24 -3.02 2.65
C LEU A 124 -1.28 -2.25 1.74
N SER A 125 -1.75 -1.17 1.11
CA SER A 125 -0.94 -0.27 0.29
C SER A 125 -0.31 0.85 1.13
N PHE A 126 0.78 1.44 0.64
CA PHE A 126 1.36 2.68 1.18
C PHE A 126 0.31 3.78 1.30
N GLY A 127 -0.52 3.94 0.27
CA GLY A 127 -1.55 4.96 0.23
C GLY A 127 -2.56 4.81 1.36
N GLU A 128 -3.03 3.60 1.63
CA GLU A 128 -3.94 3.32 2.75
C GLU A 128 -3.30 3.60 4.11
N VAL A 129 -2.04 3.17 4.30
CA VAL A 129 -1.28 3.43 5.54
C VAL A 129 -1.12 4.92 5.76
N ALA A 130 -0.66 5.67 4.75
CA ALA A 130 -0.43 7.10 4.84
C ALA A 130 -1.73 7.87 5.06
N ILE A 131 -2.81 7.54 4.36
CA ILE A 131 -4.13 8.18 4.53
C ILE A 131 -4.67 7.93 5.94
N LYS A 132 -4.56 6.69 6.45
CA LYS A 132 -5.01 6.35 7.80
C LYS A 132 -4.23 7.13 8.86
N MET A 133 -2.90 7.22 8.73
CA MET A 133 -2.07 8.04 9.62
C MET A 133 -2.46 9.52 9.58
N LEU A 134 -2.62 10.08 8.37
CA LEU A 134 -2.94 11.49 8.17
C LEU A 134 -4.29 11.86 8.75
N ASN A 135 -5.32 11.08 8.45
CA ASN A 135 -6.69 11.41 8.83
C ASN A 135 -7.08 10.91 10.22
N GLY A 136 -6.55 9.75 10.63
CA GLY A 136 -6.89 9.12 11.90
C GLY A 136 -6.15 9.74 13.08
N SER A 137 -4.84 9.96 12.95
CA SER A 137 -4.00 10.39 14.08
C SER A 137 -3.56 11.85 13.95
N LEU A 138 -2.89 12.21 12.84
CA LEU A 138 -2.28 13.54 12.70
C LEU A 138 -3.32 14.67 12.61
N ARG A 139 -4.37 14.51 11.79
CA ARG A 139 -5.39 15.54 11.61
C ARG A 139 -6.14 15.85 12.90
N ALA A 140 -6.51 14.83 13.67
CA ALA A 140 -7.21 15.00 14.93
C ALA A 140 -6.35 15.78 15.95
N PHE A 141 -5.09 15.40 16.08
CA PHE A 141 -4.14 16.07 16.97
C PHE A 141 -3.90 17.53 16.54
N LEU A 142 -3.57 17.76 15.27
CA LEU A 142 -3.31 19.09 14.74
C LEU A 142 -4.54 19.99 14.85
N ALA A 143 -5.75 19.51 14.54
CA ALA A 143 -6.96 20.30 14.63
C ALA A 143 -7.24 20.80 16.05
N LYS A 144 -6.96 19.96 17.06
CA LYS A 144 -7.14 20.32 18.47
C LYS A 144 -6.15 21.39 18.92
N TRP A 145 -4.87 21.19 18.62
CA TRP A 145 -3.79 21.97 19.23
C TRP A 145 -3.35 23.18 18.40
N HIS A 146 -3.60 23.20 17.09
CA HIS A 146 -3.17 24.32 16.22
C HIS A 146 -3.86 25.65 16.54
N ILE A 147 -5.10 25.64 17.03
CA ILE A 147 -5.79 26.88 17.41
C ILE A 147 -5.33 27.40 18.77
N GLN A 148 -4.84 26.51 19.64
CA GLN A 148 -4.60 26.79 21.06
C GLN A 148 -3.20 27.35 21.34
N LEU A 149 -2.35 27.44 20.31
CA LEU A 149 -0.93 27.69 20.48
C LEU A 149 -0.55 29.09 19.97
N GLU A 150 -0.73 30.10 20.82
CA GLU A 150 -0.40 31.50 20.54
C GLU A 150 1.08 31.85 20.87
N GLY A 151 1.74 31.05 21.71
CA GLY A 151 3.12 31.24 22.16
C GLY A 151 4.00 29.98 22.03
N ASP A 152 5.22 29.98 22.57
CA ASP A 152 6.14 28.84 22.44
C ASP A 152 5.80 27.65 23.36
N GLN A 153 5.01 27.89 24.41
CA GLN A 153 4.58 26.91 25.40
C GLN A 153 3.10 27.10 25.74
N LEU A 154 2.38 25.99 25.93
CA LEU A 154 1.01 26.02 26.45
C LEU A 154 1.00 26.31 27.97
N PRO A 155 -0.10 26.86 28.53
CA PRO A 155 -0.27 26.96 29.98
C PRO A 155 -0.12 25.60 30.66
N SER A 156 0.42 25.53 31.88
CA SER A 156 0.82 24.26 32.54
C SER A 156 -0.23 23.15 32.50
N ALA A 157 -1.52 23.48 32.72
CA ALA A 157 -2.60 22.49 32.66
C ALA A 157 -2.81 21.91 31.24
N GLN A 158 -2.70 22.75 30.21
CA GLN A 158 -2.80 22.32 28.81
C GLN A 158 -1.53 21.65 28.32
N HIS A 159 -0.36 22.07 28.82
CA HIS A 159 0.93 21.47 28.53
C HIS A 159 0.96 19.99 28.89
N GLU A 160 0.57 19.63 30.11
CA GLU A 160 0.52 18.23 30.59
C GLU A 160 -0.37 17.35 29.70
N VAL A 161 -1.55 17.87 29.31
CA VAL A 161 -2.49 17.17 28.42
C VAL A 161 -1.89 17.02 27.02
N PHE A 162 -1.31 18.09 26.47
CA PHE A 162 -0.62 18.06 25.18
C PHE A 162 0.49 17.00 25.16
N ARG A 163 1.34 16.95 26.20
CA ARG A 163 2.43 15.96 26.31
C ARG A 163 1.92 14.53 26.36
N THR A 164 0.85 14.29 27.11
CA THR A 164 0.23 12.97 27.21
C THR A 164 -0.33 12.51 25.86
N GLU A 165 -1.03 13.39 25.15
CA GLU A 165 -1.58 13.10 23.83
C GLU A 165 -0.49 12.97 22.76
N LEU A 166 0.55 13.80 22.82
CA LEU A 166 1.71 13.70 21.95
C LEU A 166 2.40 12.35 22.11
N ALA A 167 2.59 11.88 23.35
CA ALA A 167 3.17 10.57 23.61
C ALA A 167 2.31 9.43 23.05
N ALA A 168 0.98 9.57 23.08
CA ALA A 168 0.07 8.61 22.45
C ALA A 168 0.21 8.63 20.91
N LEU A 169 0.19 9.81 20.30
CA LEU A 169 0.40 9.99 18.87
C LEU A 169 1.75 9.41 18.42
N GLN A 170 2.82 9.64 19.18
CA GLN A 170 4.15 9.10 18.89
C GLN A 170 4.20 7.58 18.87
N ARG A 171 3.38 6.89 19.68
CA ARG A 171 3.25 5.43 19.61
C ARG A 171 2.59 4.99 18.30
N ASP A 172 1.49 5.65 17.92
CA ASP A 172 0.79 5.36 16.66
C ASP A 172 1.68 5.61 15.43
N LEU A 173 2.47 6.69 15.46
CA LEU A 173 3.42 7.02 14.39
C LEU A 173 4.55 5.99 14.30
N ARG A 174 5.04 5.46 15.42
CA ARG A 174 6.01 4.35 15.44
C ARG A 174 5.44 3.07 14.84
N LEU A 175 4.23 2.68 15.22
CA LEU A 175 3.53 1.53 14.60
C LEU A 175 3.34 1.72 13.09
N THR A 176 3.06 2.94 12.66
CA THR A 176 2.97 3.28 11.24
C THR A 176 4.32 3.14 10.54
N ALA A 177 5.41 3.60 11.18
CA ALA A 177 6.77 3.43 10.66
C ALA A 177 7.13 1.96 10.47
N ASP A 178 6.79 1.08 11.41
CA ASP A 178 7.03 -0.36 11.29
C ASP A 178 6.31 -0.97 10.07
N ASN A 179 5.05 -0.60 9.85
CA ASN A 179 4.28 -1.03 8.67
C ASN A 179 4.92 -0.52 7.36
N LEU A 180 5.39 0.73 7.33
CA LEU A 180 6.08 1.30 6.18
C LEU A 180 7.42 0.61 5.89
N ALA A 181 8.16 0.22 6.93
CA ALA A 181 9.39 -0.54 6.78
C ALA A 181 9.15 -1.93 6.16
N ILE A 182 8.03 -2.58 6.50
CA ILE A 182 7.61 -3.84 5.87
C ILE A 182 7.29 -3.62 4.39
N LEU A 183 6.52 -2.57 4.07
CA LEU A 183 6.17 -2.22 2.69
C LEU A 183 7.41 -1.91 1.84
N ALA A 184 8.35 -1.12 2.36
CA ALA A 184 9.58 -0.74 1.67
C ALA A 184 10.45 -1.96 1.29
N LYS A 185 10.44 -3.02 2.11
CA LYS A 185 11.23 -4.25 1.93
C LYS A 185 10.60 -5.29 1.01
N ARG A 186 9.34 -5.13 0.62
CA ARG A 186 8.58 -6.17 -0.06
C ARG A 186 9.07 -6.35 -1.51
N SER A 187 9.88 -7.38 -1.80
CA SER A 187 10.31 -7.77 -3.17
C SER A 187 9.30 -8.66 -3.87
#